data_AF-A0A3D2M0W0-F1
#
_entry.id   AF-A0A3D2M0W0-F1
#
_cell.length_a   1.000
_cell.length_b   1.000
_cell.length_c   1.000
_cell.angle_alpha   90.00
_cell.angle_beta   90.00
_cell.angle_gamma   90.00
#
_symmetry.space_group_name_H-M   'P 1'
#
loop_
_entity.id
_entity.type
_entity.pdbx_description
1 polymer ?
#
loop_
_entity_poly.entity_id
_entity_poly.type
_entity_poly.pdbx_seq_one_letter_code
_entity_poly.pdbx_strand_id
1 'polypeptide(L)'
;MKKTASAVWQGDLKSGKGTISTQSGALNDNPYGFNTRFEDTPGTNPEELIGAAHASCFSMALSMMLGQAGLTAERIDTTAEVTLDKVGEGFSITTIALTLKARVPGADENQFQQIANQAKE
;
A
#
# COMPACT_ATOMS: atom_id res chain seq x y z
N MET A 1 2.17 -1.43 20.36
CA MET A 1 2.23 0.01 20.03
C MET A 1 0.93 0.38 19.32
N LYS A 2 0.37 1.59 19.51
CA LYS A 2 -0.84 2.06 18.79
C LYS A 2 -0.46 3.18 17.81
N LYS A 3 -1.04 3.17 16.61
CA LYS A 3 -0.92 4.22 15.59
C LYS A 3 -2.32 4.56 15.11
N THR A 4 -2.59 5.84 14.82
CA THR A 4 -3.93 6.30 14.41
C THR A 4 -3.90 7.09 13.11
N ALA A 5 -5.02 7.04 12.40
CA ALA A 5 -5.39 7.92 11.29
C ALA A 5 -6.89 8.23 11.44
N SER A 6 -7.35 9.32 10.84
CA SER A 6 -8.74 9.76 10.92
C SER A 6 -9.20 10.31 9.59
N ALA A 7 -10.52 10.32 9.40
CA ALA A 7 -11.16 10.96 8.26
C ALA A 7 -12.36 11.78 8.73
N VAL A 8 -12.64 12.87 8.01
CA VAL A 8 -13.83 13.70 8.17
C VAL A 8 -14.59 13.67 6.85
N TRP A 9 -15.92 13.64 6.90
CA TRP A 9 -16.79 13.74 5.71
C TRP A 9 -17.92 14.72 5.95
N GLN A 10 -18.26 15.52 4.94
CA GLN A 10 -19.34 16.49 4.99
C GLN A 10 -20.15 16.46 3.68
N GLY A 11 -21.48 16.37 3.80
CA GLY A 11 -22.40 16.35 2.65
C GLY A 11 -22.80 14.94 2.19
N ASP A 12 -23.47 14.87 1.03
CA ASP A 12 -23.89 13.62 0.41
C ASP A 12 -22.70 12.85 -0.22
N LEU A 13 -22.96 11.68 -0.81
CA LEU A 13 -21.90 10.84 -1.37
C LEU A 13 -21.20 11.47 -2.58
N LYS A 14 -21.93 12.07 -3.52
CA LYS A 14 -21.36 12.53 -4.81
C LYS A 14 -20.79 13.94 -4.73
N SER A 15 -21.46 14.83 -4.01
CA SER A 15 -21.06 16.25 -3.87
C SER A 15 -20.30 16.54 -2.58
N GLY A 16 -20.34 15.60 -1.63
CA GLY A 16 -19.65 15.72 -0.36
C GLY A 16 -18.14 15.75 -0.49
N LYS A 17 -17.52 16.25 0.57
CA LYS A 17 -16.08 16.43 0.65
C LYS A 17 -15.58 15.75 1.90
N GLY A 18 -14.49 15.02 1.76
CA GLY A 18 -13.80 14.43 2.88
C GLY A 18 -12.36 14.90 2.99
N THR A 19 -11.80 14.73 4.18
CA THR A 19 -10.37 14.87 4.43
C THR A 19 -9.84 13.66 5.19
N ILE A 20 -8.58 13.30 4.96
CA ILE A 20 -7.85 12.23 5.66
C ILE A 20 -6.62 12.82 6.34
N SER A 21 -6.38 12.38 7.57
CA SER A 21 -5.25 12.80 8.41
C SER A 21 -4.58 11.59 9.06
N THR A 22 -3.26 11.65 9.22
CA THR A 22 -2.46 10.60 9.87
C THR A 22 -1.79 11.15 11.13
N GLN A 23 -1.62 10.33 12.18
CA GLN A 23 -1.01 10.77 13.44
C GLN A 23 0.40 11.37 13.27
N SER A 24 1.16 10.92 12.27
CA SER A 24 2.50 11.44 11.98
C SER A 24 2.49 12.81 11.29
N GLY A 25 1.34 13.25 10.76
CA GLY A 25 1.22 14.44 9.92
C GLY A 25 1.69 14.25 8.47
N ALA A 26 2.00 13.02 8.04
CA ALA A 26 2.36 12.74 6.64
C ALA A 26 1.21 13.07 5.67
N LEU A 27 -0.02 12.78 6.10
CA LEU A 27 -1.25 13.38 5.58
C LEU A 27 -1.86 14.26 6.67
N ASN A 28 -2.28 15.46 6.30
CA ASN A 28 -2.90 16.45 7.16
C ASN A 28 -4.04 17.15 6.41
N ASP A 29 -5.26 16.76 6.74
CA ASP A 29 -6.50 17.19 6.09
C ASP A 29 -6.45 17.08 4.56
N ASN A 30 -5.82 16.01 4.05
CA ASN A 30 -5.71 15.75 2.62
C ASN A 30 -7.09 15.43 2.03
N PRO A 31 -7.52 16.11 0.95
CA PRO A 31 -8.87 15.97 0.41
C PRO A 31 -9.07 14.61 -0.28
N TYR A 32 -10.22 13.98 -0.03
CA TYR A 32 -10.70 12.81 -0.76
C TYR A 32 -12.20 12.94 -1.06
N GLY A 33 -12.68 12.25 -2.09
CA GLY A 33 -14.07 12.32 -2.51
C GLY A 33 -14.51 11.14 -3.35
N PHE A 34 -15.77 11.16 -3.77
CA PHE A 34 -16.28 10.17 -4.73
C PHE A 34 -15.52 10.26 -6.06
N ASN A 35 -15.24 11.48 -6.52
CA ASN A 35 -14.52 11.76 -7.76
C ASN A 35 -13.06 11.28 -7.75
N THR A 36 -12.38 11.25 -6.59
CA THR A 36 -10.99 10.74 -6.50
C THR A 36 -10.93 9.24 -6.26
N ARG A 37 -12.07 8.61 -5.94
CA ARG A 37 -12.14 7.18 -5.62
C ARG A 37 -12.75 6.34 -6.74
N PHE A 38 -13.79 6.84 -7.39
CA PHE A 38 -14.58 6.09 -8.39
C PHE A 38 -14.53 6.71 -9.79
N GLU A 39 -13.91 7.87 -9.94
CA GLU A 39 -13.70 8.54 -11.22
C GLU A 39 -12.20 8.78 -11.43
N ASP A 40 -11.79 9.19 -12.62
CA ASP A 40 -10.37 9.33 -12.99
C ASP A 40 -9.75 10.66 -12.51
N THR A 41 -10.30 11.28 -11.45
CA THR A 41 -9.74 12.53 -10.92
C THR A 41 -8.53 12.22 -10.03
N PRO A 42 -7.33 12.79 -10.30
CA PRO A 42 -6.19 12.63 -9.41
C PRO A 42 -6.49 13.13 -7.99
N GLY A 43 -6.15 12.34 -6.99
CA GLY A 43 -6.33 12.65 -5.58
C GLY A 43 -6.24 11.39 -4.72
N THR A 44 -6.22 11.56 -3.39
CA THR A 44 -6.09 10.40 -2.52
C THR A 44 -7.39 9.61 -2.44
N ASN A 45 -7.25 8.32 -2.15
CA ASN A 45 -8.35 7.38 -1.95
C ASN A 45 -7.90 6.27 -0.97
N PRO A 46 -8.84 5.53 -0.34
CA PRO A 46 -8.48 4.46 0.58
C PRO A 46 -7.60 3.37 -0.05
N GLU A 47 -7.81 3.05 -1.32
CA GLU A 47 -7.14 1.96 -2.01
C GLU A 47 -5.63 2.23 -2.18
N GLU A 48 -5.22 3.43 -2.60
CA GLU A 48 -3.79 3.78 -2.69
C GLU A 48 -3.10 3.80 -1.32
N LEU A 49 -3.81 4.15 -0.24
CA LEU A 49 -3.25 4.18 1.11
C LEU A 49 -3.02 2.76 1.64
N ILE A 50 -3.93 1.83 1.33
CA ILE A 50 -3.75 0.40 1.59
C ILE A 50 -2.58 -0.13 0.77
N GLY A 51 -2.48 0.23 -0.51
CA GLY A 51 -1.35 -0.13 -1.36
C GLY A 51 -0.01 0.36 -0.79
N ALA A 52 0.07 1.62 -0.37
CA ALA A 52 1.26 2.19 0.27
C ALA A 52 1.64 1.49 1.57
N ALA A 53 0.65 1.19 2.42
CA ALA A 53 0.87 0.44 3.65
C ALA A 53 1.39 -0.98 3.36
N HIS A 54 0.80 -1.68 2.39
CA HIS A 54 1.18 -3.04 2.05
C HIS A 54 2.59 -3.09 1.42
N ALA A 55 2.86 -2.24 0.42
CA ALA A 55 4.16 -2.17 -0.24
C ALA A 55 5.30 -1.85 0.75
N SER A 56 5.07 -0.91 1.67
CA SER A 56 6.08 -0.56 2.68
C SER A 56 6.30 -1.68 3.71
N CYS A 57 5.23 -2.34 4.16
CA CYS A 57 5.32 -3.48 5.08
C CYS A 57 6.09 -4.65 4.45
N PHE A 58 5.70 -5.07 3.24
CA PHE A 58 6.38 -6.12 2.49
C PHE A 58 7.86 -5.81 2.28
N SER A 59 8.19 -4.59 1.85
CA SER A 59 9.59 -4.19 1.61
C SER A 59 10.44 -4.27 2.88
N MET A 60 9.87 -3.90 4.03
CA MET A 60 10.56 -3.98 5.32
C MET A 60 10.72 -5.43 5.79
N ALA A 61 9.68 -6.26 5.63
CA ALA A 61 9.73 -7.69 5.95
C ALA A 61 10.78 -8.42 5.10
N LEU A 62 10.82 -8.15 3.80
CA LEU A 62 11.83 -8.68 2.89
C LEU A 62 13.25 -8.28 3.35
N SER A 63 13.48 -7.01 3.68
CA SER A 63 14.78 -6.56 4.20
C SER A 63 15.19 -7.30 5.47
N MET A 64 14.25 -7.55 6.38
CA MET A 64 14.51 -8.31 7.60
C MET A 64 14.91 -9.75 7.30
N MET A 65 14.17 -10.44 6.43
CA MET A 65 14.43 -11.84 6.08
C MET A 65 15.74 -12.02 5.28
N LEU A 66 16.06 -11.07 4.39
CA LEU A 66 17.38 -11.04 3.73
C LEU A 66 18.51 -10.94 4.76
N GLY A 67 18.36 -10.07 5.75
CA GLY A 67 19.33 -9.93 6.85
C GLY A 67 19.53 -11.23 7.64
N GLN A 68 18.47 -11.98 7.89
CA GLN A 68 18.55 -13.30 8.54
C GLN A 68 19.34 -14.32 7.71
N ALA A 69 19.33 -14.17 6.38
CA ALA A 69 20.11 -14.99 5.46
C ALA A 69 21.54 -14.46 5.21
N GLY A 70 21.98 -13.42 5.94
CA GLY A 70 23.30 -12.79 5.75
C GLY A 70 23.41 -11.93 4.50
N LEU A 71 22.28 -11.57 3.88
CA LEU A 71 22.20 -10.69 2.72
C LEU A 71 21.77 -9.29 3.13
N THR A 72 22.15 -8.28 2.36
CA THR A 72 21.68 -6.90 2.55
C THR A 72 21.26 -6.33 1.21
N ALA A 73 20.02 -5.88 1.12
CA ALA A 73 19.54 -5.22 -0.09
C ALA A 73 20.13 -3.81 -0.19
N GLU A 74 20.64 -3.45 -1.37
CA GLU A 74 20.96 -2.06 -1.70
C GLU A 74 19.69 -1.26 -2.00
N ARG A 75 18.69 -1.92 -2.59
CA ARG A 75 17.42 -1.29 -2.97
C ARG A 75 16.30 -2.32 -3.03
N ILE A 76 15.13 -1.95 -2.50
CA ILE A 76 13.88 -2.70 -2.58
C ILE A 76 12.80 -1.71 -3.04
N ASP A 77 12.32 -1.88 -4.27
CA ASP A 77 11.24 -1.09 -4.85
C ASP A 77 10.01 -1.97 -5.04
N THR A 78 8.99 -1.74 -4.21
CA THR A 78 7.73 -2.48 -4.29
C THR A 78 6.61 -1.54 -4.72
N THR A 79 5.86 -1.93 -5.75
CA THR A 79 4.58 -1.32 -6.12
C THR A 79 3.47 -2.27 -5.73
N ALA A 80 2.41 -1.76 -5.08
CA ALA A 80 1.20 -2.51 -4.78
C ALA A 80 0.05 -1.96 -5.63
N GLU A 81 -0.44 -2.76 -6.57
CA GLU A 81 -1.63 -2.46 -7.36
C GLU A 81 -2.86 -3.02 -6.64
N VAL A 82 -3.78 -2.14 -6.25
CA VAL A 82 -4.98 -2.50 -5.47
C VAL A 82 -6.19 -2.50 -6.39
N THR A 83 -6.84 -3.65 -6.54
CA THR A 83 -8.04 -3.82 -7.36
C THR A 83 -9.29 -3.65 -6.52
N LEU A 84 -10.14 -2.68 -6.89
CA LEU A 84 -11.47 -2.46 -6.32
C LEU A 84 -12.53 -2.88 -7.34
N ASP A 85 -13.14 -4.05 -7.13
CA ASP A 85 -14.16 -4.59 -8.03
C ASP A 85 -15.57 -4.33 -7.51
N LYS A 86 -16.52 -4.20 -8.43
CA LYS A 86 -17.94 -4.29 -8.09
C LYS A 86 -18.32 -5.75 -7.83
N VAL A 87 -18.74 -6.05 -6.61
CA VAL A 87 -19.16 -7.39 -6.18
C VAL A 87 -20.59 -7.30 -5.67
N GLY A 88 -21.53 -7.84 -6.47
CA GLY A 88 -22.97 -7.70 -6.22
C GLY A 88 -23.41 -6.23 -6.21
N GLU A 89 -24.05 -5.82 -5.12
CA GLU A 89 -24.54 -4.45 -4.92
C GLU A 89 -23.47 -3.49 -4.35
N GLY A 90 -22.26 -3.98 -4.05
CA GLY A 90 -21.19 -3.21 -3.41
C GLY A 90 -19.88 -3.23 -4.16
N PHE A 91 -18.84 -2.71 -3.52
CA PHE A 91 -17.46 -2.76 -3.98
C PHE A 91 -16.59 -3.45 -2.94
N SER A 92 -15.62 -4.23 -3.41
CA SER A 92 -14.67 -4.97 -2.57
C SER A 92 -13.26 -4.82 -3.12
N ILE A 93 -12.29 -4.67 -2.23
CA ILE A 93 -10.88 -4.86 -2.61
C ILE A 93 -10.67 -6.37 -2.77
N THR A 94 -10.46 -6.82 -3.99
CA THR A 94 -10.40 -8.24 -4.34
C THR A 94 -8.97 -8.75 -4.48
N THR A 95 -8.04 -7.88 -4.87
CA THR A 95 -6.64 -8.24 -5.13
C THR A 95 -5.72 -7.08 -4.76
N ILE A 96 -4.55 -7.42 -4.21
CA ILE A 96 -3.41 -6.52 -4.13
C ILE A 96 -2.22 -7.23 -4.77
N ALA A 97 -1.82 -6.80 -5.97
CA ALA A 97 -0.71 -7.38 -6.70
C ALA A 97 0.58 -6.62 -6.39
N LEU A 98 1.59 -7.31 -5.86
CA LEU A 98 2.90 -6.73 -5.56
C LEU A 98 3.86 -6.94 -6.73
N THR A 99 4.44 -5.86 -7.23
CA THR A 99 5.56 -5.88 -8.18
C THR A 99 6.83 -5.42 -7.48
N LEU A 100 7.81 -6.32 -7.37
CA LEU A 100 9.10 -6.08 -6.71
C LEU A 100 10.22 -5.91 -7.73
N LYS A 101 11.04 -4.86 -7.56
CA LYS A 101 12.37 -4.74 -8.17
C LYS A 101 13.39 -4.54 -7.05
N ALA A 102 14.33 -5.48 -6.90
CA ALA A 102 15.34 -5.42 -5.85
C ALA A 102 16.76 -5.53 -6.40
N ARG A 103 17.70 -4.91 -5.70
CA ARG A 103 19.15 -5.10 -5.90
C ARG A 103 19.74 -5.63 -4.60
N VAL A 104 20.22 -6.87 -4.64
CA VAL A 104 20.79 -7.55 -3.48
C VAL A 104 22.12 -8.19 -3.90
N PRO A 105 23.26 -7.51 -3.70
CA PRO A 105 24.56 -8.07 -4.04
C PRO A 105 24.82 -9.39 -3.32
N GLY A 106 25.36 -10.37 -4.06
CA GLY A 106 25.70 -11.69 -3.51
C GLY A 106 24.51 -12.62 -3.27
N ALA A 107 23.29 -12.21 -3.60
CA ALA A 107 22.13 -13.10 -3.52
C ALA A 107 22.14 -14.14 -4.64
N ASP A 108 21.89 -15.39 -4.28
CA ASP A 108 21.48 -16.43 -5.24
C ASP A 108 20.00 -16.22 -5.62
N GLU A 109 19.67 -16.39 -6.90
CA GLU A 109 18.32 -16.13 -7.42
C GLU A 109 17.27 -17.02 -6.74
N ASN A 110 17.54 -18.31 -6.57
CA ASN A 110 16.54 -19.23 -5.99
C ASN A 110 16.32 -18.92 -4.51
N GLN A 111 17.40 -18.65 -3.76
CA GLN A 111 17.31 -18.24 -2.37
C GLN A 111 16.54 -16.92 -2.23
N PHE A 112 16.84 -15.94 -3.08
CA PHE A 112 16.14 -14.65 -3.10
C PHE A 112 14.64 -14.82 -3.36
N GLN A 113 14.26 -15.61 -4.37
CA GLN A 113 12.86 -15.89 -4.69
C GLN A 113 12.14 -16.58 -3.53
N GLN A 114 12.79 -17.52 -2.83
CA GLN A 114 12.21 -18.16 -1.65
C GLN A 114 11.95 -17.15 -0.54
N ILE A 115 12.94 -16.31 -0.22
CA ILE A 115 12.81 -15.27 0.81
C ILE A 115 11.73 -14.25 0.43
N ALA A 116 11.69 -13.80 -0.82
CA ALA A 116 10.68 -12.86 -1.30
C ALA A 116 9.26 -13.43 -1.21
N ASN A 117 9.07 -14.71 -1.56
CA ASN A 117 7.78 -15.36 -1.39
C ASN A 117 7.40 -15.56 0.08
N GLN A 118 8.36 -15.86 0.96
CA GLN A 118 8.11 -15.92 2.41
C GLN A 118 7.73 -14.56 2.99
N ALA A 119 8.32 -13.47 2.51
CA ALA A 119 7.99 -12.12 2.96
C ALA A 119 6.60 -11.64 2.51
N LYS A 120 6.02 -12.28 1.50
CA LYS A 120 4.73 -11.95 0.89
C LYS A 120 3.54 -12.57 1.63
N GLU A 121 3.72 -13.73 2.27
CA GLU A 121 2.67 -14.45 3.02
C GLU A 121 2.51 -13.91 4.46
#